data_AF-A0A1G6KQV8-F1
#
_entry.id   AF-A0A1G6KQV8-F1
#
_cell.length_a   1.000
_cell.length_b   1.000
_cell.length_c   1.000
_cell.angle_alpha   90.00
_cell.angle_beta   90.00
_cell.angle_gamma   90.00
#
_symmetry.space_group_name_H-M   'P 1'
#
loop_
_entity.id
_entity.type
_entity.pdbx_description
1 polymer ?
#
loop_
_entity_poly.entity_id
_entity_poly.type
_entity_poly.pdbx_seq_one_letter_code
_entity_poly.pdbx_strand_id
1 'polypeptide(L)'
;MQMSEDCLTLTLAEAAAYSGIGRSKLEMLQKSDKRFPSFKVGTKTLVDKALLAEYIHQLARDRMGEVVMNPVIAEILEHRRMSRGK
;
A
#
# COMPACT_ATOMS: atom_id res chain seq x y z
N MET A 1 -20.84 -0.95 11.85
CA MET A 1 -20.96 0.38 11.20
C MET A 1 -21.03 0.13 9.72
N GLN A 2 -22.16 0.45 9.08
CA GLN A 2 -22.35 0.30 7.64
C GLN A 2 -21.58 1.44 6.95
N MET A 3 -20.55 1.12 6.17
CA MET A 3 -19.80 2.12 5.41
C MET A 3 -20.64 2.55 4.22
N SER A 4 -20.99 3.84 4.15
CA SER A 4 -21.62 4.44 2.97
C SER A 4 -20.68 4.32 1.78
N GLU A 5 -21.15 3.70 0.71
CA GLU A 5 -20.35 3.34 -0.47
C GLU A 5 -19.76 4.58 -1.19
N ASP A 6 -20.32 5.76 -0.92
CA ASP A 6 -20.01 7.06 -1.53
C ASP A 6 -18.87 7.86 -0.89
N CYS A 7 -18.24 7.39 0.20
CA CYS A 7 -17.15 8.13 0.81
C CYS A 7 -15.85 8.02 -0.01
N LEU A 8 -15.35 9.16 -0.49
CA LEU A 8 -14.10 9.27 -1.27
C LEU A 8 -12.83 9.06 -0.44
N THR A 9 -12.90 9.34 0.85
CA THR A 9 -11.73 9.29 1.75
C THR A 9 -12.02 8.46 2.97
N LEU A 10 -10.97 7.84 3.51
CA LEU A 10 -11.00 6.95 4.66
C LEU A 10 -10.01 7.46 5.71
N THR A 11 -10.37 7.37 6.98
CA THR A 11 -9.39 7.42 8.06
C THR A 11 -8.49 6.18 8.01
N LEU A 12 -7.36 6.19 8.70
CA LEU A 12 -6.47 5.02 8.80
C LEU A 12 -7.17 3.79 9.41
N ALA A 13 -8.16 3.98 10.27
CA ALA A 13 -8.95 2.89 10.84
C ALA A 13 -9.91 2.29 9.79
N GLU A 14 -10.58 3.14 9.02
CA GLU A 14 -11.46 2.70 7.94
C GLU A 14 -10.67 2.08 6.79
N ALA A 15 -9.52 2.64 6.43
CA ALA A 15 -8.59 2.05 5.48
C ALA A 15 -8.12 0.66 5.91
N ALA A 16 -7.92 0.44 7.21
CA ALA A 16 -7.58 -0.89 7.74
C ALA A 16 -8.73 -1.89 7.58
N ALA A 17 -9.96 -1.46 7.89
CA ALA A 17 -11.14 -2.30 7.70
C ALA A 17 -11.42 -2.59 6.21
N TYR A 18 -11.20 -1.60 5.34
CA TYR A 18 -11.40 -1.71 3.89
C TYR A 18 -10.35 -2.59 3.21
N SER A 19 -9.06 -2.38 3.49
CA SER A 19 -7.97 -3.10 2.84
C SER A 19 -7.65 -4.46 3.46
N GLY A 20 -8.13 -4.73 4.68
CA GLY A 20 -7.73 -5.87 5.49
C GLY A 20 -6.29 -5.79 6.02
N ILE A 21 -5.57 -4.69 5.77
CA ILE A 21 -4.22 -4.46 6.28
C ILE A 21 -4.32 -3.87 7.68
N GLY A 22 -3.59 -4.45 8.64
CA GLY A 22 -3.57 -3.96 10.01
C GLY A 22 -3.20 -2.47 10.10
N ARG A 23 -3.93 -1.72 10.93
CA ARG A 23 -3.77 -0.26 11.10
C ARG A 23 -2.33 0.17 11.35
N SER A 24 -1.61 -0.52 12.24
CA SER A 24 -0.20 -0.21 12.54
C SER A 24 0.69 -0.29 11.29
N LYS A 25 0.40 -1.23 10.38
CA LYS A 25 1.13 -1.35 9.12
C LYS A 25 0.82 -0.18 8.18
N LEU A 26 -0.44 0.24 8.09
CA LEU A 26 -0.83 1.43 7.32
C LEU A 26 -0.19 2.71 7.89
N GLU A 27 -0.11 2.85 9.21
CA GLU A 27 0.61 3.97 9.85
C GLU A 27 2.10 3.95 9.52
N MET A 28 2.72 2.77 9.48
CA MET A 28 4.11 2.63 9.07
C MET A 28 4.30 3.00 7.59
N LEU A 29 3.44 2.50 6.71
CA LEU A 29 3.48 2.81 5.27
C LEU A 29 3.26 4.30 5.02
N GLN A 30 2.34 4.92 5.74
CA GLN A 30 2.08 6.36 5.67
C GLN A 30 3.29 7.22 6.05
N LYS A 31 4.15 6.74 6.96
CA LYS A 31 5.37 7.45 7.36
C LYS A 31 6.58 7.12 6.48
N SER A 32 6.64 5.90 5.94
CA SER A 32 7.84 5.36 5.28
C SER A 32 7.77 5.38 3.75
N ASP A 33 6.59 5.23 3.14
CA ASP A 33 6.42 5.20 1.69
C ASP A 33 5.73 6.49 1.21
N LYS A 34 6.45 7.28 0.41
CA LYS A 34 5.94 8.55 -0.15
C LYS A 34 4.80 8.35 -1.16
N ARG A 35 4.64 7.15 -1.70
CA ARG A 35 3.57 6.80 -2.65
C ARG A 35 2.28 6.42 -1.92
N PHE A 36 2.32 6.28 -0.60
CA PHE A 36 1.12 5.98 0.17
C PHE A 36 0.10 7.13 0.03
N PRO A 37 -1.13 6.86 -0.41
CA PRO A 37 -2.08 7.90 -0.86
C PRO A 37 -2.82 8.55 0.32
N SER A 38 -2.06 9.20 1.20
CA SER A 38 -2.57 9.90 2.37
C SER A 38 -2.26 11.38 2.33
N PHE A 39 -3.13 12.16 2.93
CA PHE A 39 -2.96 13.61 3.09
C PHE A 39 -3.51 14.05 4.45
N LYS A 40 -3.03 15.21 4.90
CA LYS A 40 -3.47 15.81 6.17
C LYS A 40 -4.53 16.88 5.92
N VAL A 41 -5.61 16.82 6.69
CA VAL A 41 -6.63 17.86 6.79
C VAL A 41 -6.72 18.27 8.26
N GLY A 42 -6.12 19.41 8.58
CA GLY A 42 -5.91 19.84 9.97
C GLY A 42 -5.09 18.82 10.75
N THR A 43 -5.67 18.27 11.83
CA THR A 43 -5.02 17.26 12.68
C THR A 43 -5.27 15.82 12.23
N LYS A 44 -6.14 15.59 11.23
CA LYS A 44 -6.53 14.27 10.78
C LYS A 44 -5.73 13.85 9.54
N THR A 45 -5.32 12.59 9.50
CA THR A 45 -4.79 11.95 8.29
C THR A 45 -5.92 11.20 7.62
N LEU A 46 -6.16 11.51 6.35
CA LEU A 46 -7.11 10.83 5.48
C LEU A 46 -6.36 10.12 4.35
N VAL A 47 -6.99 9.09 3.81
CA VAL A 47 -6.49 8.25 2.74
C VAL A 47 -7.52 8.26 1.63
N ASP A 48 -7.09 8.53 0.41
CA ASP A 48 -7.99 8.42 -0.74
C ASP A 48 -8.32 6.94 -1.01
N LYS A 49 -9.61 6.62 -1.10
CA LYS A 49 -10.09 5.23 -1.20
C LYS A 49 -9.68 4.57 -2.51
N ALA A 50 -9.78 5.28 -3.63
CA ALA A 50 -9.48 4.75 -4.95
C ALA A 50 -7.98 4.53 -5.11
N LEU A 51 -7.19 5.54 -4.76
CA LEU A 51 -5.74 5.46 -4.84
C LEU A 51 -5.18 4.41 -3.85
N LEU A 52 -5.83 4.17 -2.71
CA LEU A 52 -5.43 3.10 -1.79
C LEU A 52 -5.57 1.73 -2.44
N ALA A 53 -6.66 1.47 -3.17
CA ALA A 53 -6.84 0.22 -3.90
C ALA A 53 -5.75 0.04 -4.97
N GLU A 54 -5.48 1.08 -5.77
CA GLU A 54 -4.41 1.07 -6.77
C GLU A 54 -3.03 0.84 -6.15
N TYR A 55 -2.73 1.53 -5.05
CA TYR A 55 -1.48 1.36 -4.30
C TYR A 55 -1.30 -0.09 -3.83
N ILE A 56 -2.36 -0.72 -3.32
CA ILE A 56 -2.31 -2.12 -2.87
C ILE A 56 -2.08 -3.06 -4.06
N HIS A 57 -2.74 -2.83 -5.19
CA HIS A 57 -2.50 -3.61 -6.40
C HIS A 57 -1.07 -3.48 -6.90
N GLN A 58 -0.51 -2.26 -6.88
CA GLN A 58 0.88 -2.05 -7.26
C GLN A 58 1.84 -2.72 -6.27
N LEU A 59 1.58 -2.63 -4.97
CA LEU A 59 2.37 -3.31 -3.95
C LEU A 59 2.32 -4.85 -4.12
N ALA A 60 1.17 -5.39 -4.50
CA ALA A 60 1.01 -6.81 -4.80
C ALA A 60 1.82 -7.21 -6.04
N ARG A 61 1.73 -6.44 -7.14
CA ARG A 61 2.52 -6.64 -8.36
C ARG A 61 4.03 -6.59 -8.09
N ASP A 62 4.48 -5.55 -7.39
CA ASP A 62 5.88 -5.38 -6.98
C ASP A 62 6.38 -6.59 -6.18
N ARG A 63 5.51 -7.22 -5.37
CA ARG A 63 5.85 -8.35 -4.51
C ARG A 63 5.71 -9.72 -5.17
N MET A 64 4.75 -9.88 -6.09
CA MET A 64 4.54 -11.09 -6.88
C MET A 64 5.51 -11.17 -8.08
N GLY A 65 6.25 -10.09 -8.37
CA GLY A 65 7.20 -10.05 -9.48
C GLY A 65 6.55 -9.79 -10.83
N GLU A 66 5.23 -9.57 -10.88
CA GLU A 66 4.52 -9.05 -12.04
C GLU A 66 4.76 -7.54 -12.18
N VAL A 67 6.01 -7.14 -12.41
CA VAL A 67 6.47 -6.16 -13.40
C VAL A 67 7.97 -6.07 -13.18
N VAL A 68 8.74 -6.81 -13.98
CA VAL A 68 9.75 -6.08 -14.72
C VAL A 68 9.70 -6.53 -16.18
N MET A 69 9.29 -5.61 -17.07
CA MET A 69 9.53 -5.76 -18.50
C MET A 69 11.03 -5.71 -18.84
N ASN A 70 11.90 -5.51 -17.84
CA ASN A 70 13.34 -5.44 -17.98
C ASN A 70 14.00 -6.65 -17.28
N PRO A 71 14.63 -7.57 -18.04
CA PRO A 71 15.18 -8.82 -17.51
C PRO A 71 16.30 -8.61 -16.47
N VAL A 72 17.01 -7.48 -16.51
CA VAL A 72 18.12 -7.18 -15.58
C VAL A 72 17.62 -6.97 -14.15
N ILE A 73 16.50 -6.27 -13.97
CA ILE A 73 15.96 -6.01 -12.63
C ILE A 73 15.35 -7.28 -12.04
N ALA A 74 14.78 -8.16 -12.87
CA ALA A 74 14.27 -9.46 -12.46
C ALA A 74 15.40 -10.31 -11.84
N GLU A 75 16.54 -10.41 -12.53
CA GLU A 75 17.72 -11.15 -12.06
C GLU A 75 18.26 -10.59 -10.71
N ILE A 76 18.32 -9.26 -10.55
CA ILE A 76 18.77 -8.62 -9.30
C ILE A 76 17.84 -8.95 -8.12
N LEU A 77 16.53 -8.98 -8.36
CA LEU A 77 15.53 -9.31 -7.34
C LEU A 77 15.60 -10.79 -6.94
N GLU A 78 15.80 -11.70 -7.89
CA GLU A 78 15.99 -13.12 -7.62
C GLU A 78 17.22 -13.37 -6.74
N HIS A 79 18.37 -12.77 -7.09
CA HIS A 79 19.58 -12.87 -6.28
C HIS A 79 19.34 -12.38 -4.85
N ARG A 80 18.64 -11.26 -4.67
CA ARG A 80 18.29 -10.72 -3.33
C ARG A 80 17.30 -11.59 -2.57
N ARG A 81 16.37 -12.27 -3.25
CA ARG A 81 15.44 -13.22 -2.64
C ARG A 81 16.18 -14.44 -2.10
N MET A 82 17.12 -14.96 -2.86
CA MET A 82 17.97 -16.10 -2.46
C MET A 82 18.89 -15.76 -1.29
N SER A 83 19.39 -14.52 -1.20
CA SER A 83 20.25 -14.08 -0.09
C SER A 83 19.51 -13.83 1.23
N ARG A 84 18.18 -13.67 1.21
CA ARG A 84 17.36 -13.38 2.41
C ARG A 84 16.79 -14.62 3.09
N GLY A 85 16.99 -15.80 2.50
CA GLY A 85 16.53 -17.10 3.03
C GLY A 85 17.57 -17.86 3.84
N LYS A 86 18.63 -17.19 4.33
CA LYS A 86 19.70 -17.81 5.12
C LYS A 86 19.89 -17.09 6.44
#